data_AF-A0A9W9Z729-F1
#
_entry.id   AF-A0A9W9Z729-F1
#
_cell.length_a   1.000
_cell.length_b   1.000
_cell.length_c   1.000
_cell.angle_alpha   90.00
_cell.angle_beta   90.00
_cell.angle_gamma   90.00
#
_symmetry.space_group_name_H-M   'P 1'
#
loop_
_entity.id
_entity.type
_entity.pdbx_description
1 polymer ?
#
loop_
_entity_poly.entity_id
_entity_poly.type
_entity_poly.pdbx_seq_one_letter_code
_entity_poly.pdbx_strand_id
1 'polypeptide(L)'
;PIKSLSSAPITIVFTSGTTGNSKMVEHSQASWGLSHRMDIRKTGAGVIQSDLVWLQSSTGWVILLARALRSWSVGAGVFFHYKDITPREALETLQKFPVTFALLLPSMYISAAKEDLKSFNFPTLSSCTTTGEPMNKLVMLKWKQETGIDLRCSYGQTETIIDDNNQEVSPGKLGRVVIVDDNDQEVHPGTLGRVVIRVKPYRPVGMFTCYVVRKYNCDWEKRI
;
A
#
# COMPACT_ATOMS: atom_id res chain seq x y z
N PRO A 1 -16.67 8.63 22.37
CA PRO A 1 -15.40 8.69 21.61
C PRO A 1 -14.20 8.85 22.55
N ILE A 2 -13.17 8.02 22.40
CA ILE A 2 -11.91 8.16 23.16
C ILE A 2 -11.11 9.31 22.55
N LYS A 3 -10.68 10.28 23.35
CA LYS A 3 -9.81 11.36 22.90
C LYS A 3 -8.38 10.83 22.77
N SER A 4 -7.75 11.05 21.62
CA SER A 4 -6.35 10.69 21.37
C SER A 4 -5.64 11.80 20.59
N LEU A 5 -4.33 11.94 20.77
CA LEU A 5 -3.52 12.90 20.05
C LEU A 5 -3.14 12.37 18.66
N SER A 6 -3.03 13.25 17.67
CA SER A 6 -2.55 12.91 16.32
C SER A 6 -1.17 12.26 16.31
N SER A 7 -0.32 12.61 17.29
CA SER A 7 1.02 12.07 17.49
C SER A 7 1.07 10.81 18.36
N ALA A 8 -0.05 10.42 19.01
CA ALA A 8 -0.05 9.23 19.86
C ALA A 8 0.21 7.96 19.04
N PRO A 9 0.98 7.00 19.55
CA PRO A 9 1.23 5.74 18.87
C PRO A 9 -0.07 4.94 18.69
N ILE A 10 -0.18 4.20 17.57
CA ILE A 10 -1.33 3.34 17.28
C ILE A 10 -0.94 1.91 16.88
N THR A 11 0.18 1.75 16.17
CA THR A 11 0.64 0.43 15.73
C THR A 11 2.15 0.36 15.69
N ILE A 12 2.68 -0.84 15.92
CA ILE A 12 4.07 -1.20 15.72
C ILE A 12 4.10 -2.37 14.74
N VAL A 13 4.83 -2.21 13.65
CA VAL A 13 4.93 -3.21 12.59
C VAL A 13 6.38 -3.62 12.43
N PHE A 14 6.65 -4.92 12.40
CA PHE A 14 7.99 -5.44 12.18
C PHE A 14 8.32 -5.45 10.69
N THR A 15 9.51 -4.99 10.34
CA THR A 15 10.05 -5.12 8.97
C THR A 15 10.72 -6.47 8.76
N SER A 16 10.81 -6.90 7.49
CA SER A 16 11.47 -8.15 7.09
C SER A 16 12.99 -8.16 7.28
N GLY A 17 13.61 -7.01 7.57
CA GLY A 17 15.02 -6.94 7.97
C GLY A 17 16.02 -7.38 6.88
N THR A 18 15.99 -6.77 5.69
CA THR A 18 16.93 -7.11 4.61
C THR A 18 18.41 -6.91 4.97
N THR A 19 18.71 -6.14 6.02
CA THR A 19 20.07 -5.82 6.48
C THR A 19 20.39 -6.35 7.89
N GLY A 20 19.60 -7.29 8.43
CA GLY A 20 19.79 -7.84 9.78
C GLY A 20 18.48 -8.13 10.51
N ASN A 21 18.44 -7.88 11.82
CA ASN A 21 17.23 -8.13 12.61
C ASN A 21 16.05 -7.25 12.17
N SER A 22 14.83 -7.79 12.33
CA SER A 22 13.60 -7.07 12.11
C SER A 22 13.55 -5.81 12.99
N LYS A 23 13.06 -4.70 12.41
CA LYS A 23 12.95 -3.41 13.10
C LYS A 23 11.48 -3.13 13.41
N MET A 24 11.21 -2.62 14.61
CA MET A 24 9.89 -2.19 15.04
C MET A 24 9.61 -0.78 14.52
N VAL A 25 8.70 -0.65 13.55
CA VAL A 25 8.27 0.62 12.96
C VAL A 25 7.01 1.08 13.68
N GLU A 26 7.12 2.17 14.46
CA GLU A 26 5.96 2.76 15.14
C GLU A 26 5.25 3.76 14.23
N HIS A 27 3.92 3.69 14.15
CA HIS A 27 3.09 4.72 13.54
C HIS A 27 2.22 5.42 14.58
N SER A 28 1.90 6.68 14.30
CA SER A 28 0.98 7.49 15.07
C SER A 28 -0.45 7.41 14.52
N GLN A 29 -1.42 7.86 15.31
CA GLN A 29 -2.81 8.03 14.88
C GLN A 29 -2.93 8.79 13.56
N ALA A 30 -2.14 9.86 13.36
CA ALA A 30 -2.17 10.62 12.12
C ALA A 30 -1.43 9.93 10.96
N SER A 31 -0.26 9.32 11.20
CA SER A 31 0.46 8.67 10.11
C SER A 31 -0.22 7.40 9.61
N TRP A 32 -0.94 6.70 10.48
CA TRP A 32 -1.71 5.51 10.14
C TRP A 32 -3.15 5.83 9.71
N GLY A 33 -3.89 6.62 10.50
CA GLY A 33 -5.32 6.84 10.29
C GLY A 33 -5.65 7.98 9.33
N LEU A 34 -4.96 9.11 9.42
CA LEU A 34 -5.28 10.30 8.62
C LEU A 34 -4.66 10.25 7.21
N SER A 35 -3.47 9.67 7.08
CA SER A 35 -2.71 9.62 5.83
C SER A 35 -3.52 9.02 4.67
N HIS A 36 -4.24 7.91 4.91
CA HIS A 36 -5.03 7.23 3.90
C HIS A 36 -6.13 8.12 3.30
N ARG A 37 -6.87 8.84 4.14
CA ARG A 37 -7.95 9.73 3.69
C ARG A 37 -7.39 10.95 2.96
N MET A 38 -6.24 11.46 3.41
CA MET A 38 -5.55 12.56 2.72
C MET A 38 -5.07 12.13 1.33
N ASP A 39 -4.53 10.92 1.21
CA ASP A 39 -4.01 10.39 -0.04
C ASP A 39 -5.11 10.20 -1.10
N ILE A 40 -6.26 9.59 -0.73
CA ILE A 40 -7.41 9.46 -1.64
C ILE A 40 -7.87 10.83 -2.15
N ARG A 41 -7.98 11.82 -1.25
CA ARG A 41 -8.41 13.18 -1.61
C ARG A 41 -7.43 13.89 -2.54
N LYS A 42 -6.12 13.69 -2.34
CA LYS A 42 -5.07 14.33 -3.16
C LYS A 42 -5.01 13.76 -4.56
N THR A 43 -5.14 12.45 -4.69
CA THR A 43 -4.97 11.77 -5.98
C THR A 43 -6.26 11.75 -6.80
N GLY A 44 -7.43 11.87 -6.16
CA GLY A 44 -8.73 11.69 -6.81
C GLY A 44 -8.94 10.28 -7.36
N ALA A 45 -7.98 9.38 -7.13
CA ALA A 45 -7.92 8.02 -7.64
C ALA A 45 -7.84 7.07 -6.46
N GLY A 46 -8.74 6.09 -6.43
CA GLY A 46 -8.75 5.10 -5.35
C GLY A 46 -10.15 4.62 -5.04
N VAL A 47 -10.25 4.01 -3.86
CA VAL A 47 -11.48 3.44 -3.33
C VAL A 47 -12.50 4.54 -3.04
N ILE A 48 -13.75 4.29 -3.40
CA ILE A 48 -14.92 5.13 -3.10
C ILE A 48 -15.90 4.41 -2.17
N GLN A 49 -16.85 5.14 -1.60
CA GLN A 49 -17.79 4.61 -0.60
C GLN A 49 -18.60 3.39 -1.09
N SER A 50 -18.94 3.32 -2.37
CA SER A 50 -19.71 2.21 -2.95
C SER A 50 -18.86 0.97 -3.29
N ASP A 51 -17.55 1.02 -3.08
CA ASP A 51 -16.69 -0.10 -3.44
C ASP A 51 -16.80 -1.26 -2.44
N LEU A 52 -16.68 -2.48 -2.99
CA LEU A 52 -16.32 -3.67 -2.24
C LEU A 52 -14.88 -4.03 -2.58
N VAL A 53 -13.98 -3.78 -1.62
CA VAL A 53 -12.53 -3.91 -1.82
C VAL A 53 -12.05 -5.29 -1.37
N TRP A 54 -11.48 -6.06 -2.28
CA TRP A 54 -10.80 -7.30 -1.91
C TRP A 54 -9.30 -7.06 -1.71
N LEU A 55 -8.83 -7.41 -0.50
CA LEU A 55 -7.43 -7.34 -0.11
C LEU A 55 -6.88 -8.76 0.11
N GLN A 56 -6.19 -9.31 -0.88
CA GLN A 56 -5.57 -10.63 -0.73
C GLN A 56 -4.12 -10.49 -0.26
N SER A 57 -3.92 -10.62 1.05
CA SER A 57 -2.59 -10.62 1.67
C SER A 57 -2.61 -11.38 3.00
N SER A 58 -1.43 -11.82 3.46
CA SER A 58 -1.30 -12.38 4.80
C SER A 58 -1.65 -11.34 5.87
N THR A 59 -2.22 -11.79 7.00
CA THR A 59 -2.59 -10.90 8.11
C THR A 59 -1.38 -10.25 8.80
N GLY A 60 -0.20 -10.85 8.67
CA GLY A 60 1.06 -10.30 9.20
C GLY A 60 1.66 -9.18 8.35
N TRP A 61 1.17 -8.97 7.12
CA TRP A 61 1.67 -7.90 6.25
C TRP A 61 0.94 -6.59 6.51
N VAL A 62 1.73 -5.52 6.65
CA VAL A 62 1.26 -4.13 6.88
C VAL A 62 0.16 -3.71 5.91
N ILE A 63 0.24 -4.21 4.67
CA ILE A 63 -0.65 -3.83 3.58
C ILE A 63 -2.10 -4.20 3.86
N LEU A 64 -2.36 -5.32 4.54
CA LEU A 64 -3.74 -5.77 4.78
C LEU A 64 -4.47 -4.76 5.66
N LEU A 65 -3.90 -4.46 6.84
CA LEU A 65 -4.52 -3.54 7.79
C LEU A 65 -4.54 -2.10 7.27
N ALA A 66 -3.45 -1.65 6.63
CA ALA A 66 -3.38 -0.32 6.05
C ALA A 66 -4.45 -0.11 4.96
N ARG A 67 -4.66 -1.11 4.09
CA ARG A 67 -5.65 -1.01 3.00
C ARG A 67 -7.08 -1.19 3.49
N ALA A 68 -7.31 -2.00 4.52
CA ALA A 68 -8.62 -2.09 5.17
C ALA A 68 -9.02 -0.74 5.79
N LEU A 69 -8.10 -0.10 6.51
CA LEU A 69 -8.34 1.22 7.09
C LEU A 69 -8.51 2.30 6.03
N ARG A 70 -7.76 2.23 4.93
CA ARG A 70 -7.99 3.10 3.77
C ARG A 70 -9.42 2.99 3.26
N SER A 71 -9.92 1.78 3.04
CA SER A 71 -11.29 1.53 2.57
C SER A 71 -12.34 2.05 3.57
N TRP A 72 -12.18 1.72 4.85
CA TRP A 72 -13.11 2.18 5.89
C TRP A 72 -13.09 3.71 6.07
N SER A 73 -11.96 4.38 5.81
CA SER A 73 -11.85 5.84 5.92
C SER A 73 -12.77 6.62 4.96
N VAL A 74 -13.25 5.94 3.90
CA VAL A 74 -14.20 6.46 2.91
C VAL A 74 -15.55 5.72 2.94
N GLY A 75 -15.76 4.81 3.90
CA GLY A 75 -17.01 4.06 4.06
C GLY A 75 -17.18 2.87 3.10
N ALA A 76 -16.11 2.45 2.42
CA ALA A 76 -16.14 1.30 1.52
C ALA A 76 -16.17 -0.03 2.28
N GLY A 77 -16.76 -1.05 1.65
CA GLY A 77 -16.74 -2.42 2.14
C GLY A 77 -15.38 -3.09 1.93
N VAL A 78 -15.02 -4.03 2.81
CA VAL A 78 -13.82 -4.87 2.65
C VAL A 78 -14.25 -6.33 2.59
N PHE A 79 -13.86 -7.00 1.52
CA PHE A 79 -14.04 -8.43 1.31
C PHE A 79 -12.79 -9.18 1.74
N PHE A 80 -12.97 -10.18 2.61
CA PHE A 80 -11.90 -11.07 3.06
C PHE A 80 -12.18 -12.50 2.59
N HIS A 81 -11.19 -13.11 1.94
CA HIS A 81 -11.21 -14.50 1.56
C HIS A 81 -10.09 -15.24 2.30
N TYR A 82 -10.40 -15.82 3.46
CA TYR A 82 -9.42 -16.45 4.35
C TYR A 82 -9.05 -17.86 3.87
N LYS A 83 -8.36 -17.95 2.73
CA LYS A 83 -7.79 -19.17 2.15
C LYS A 83 -6.57 -18.79 1.33
N ASP A 84 -5.55 -19.64 1.32
CA ASP A 84 -4.55 -19.61 0.25
C ASP A 84 -5.25 -19.95 -1.07
N ILE A 85 -5.13 -19.06 -2.04
CA ILE A 85 -5.77 -19.20 -3.34
C ILE A 85 -4.70 -19.21 -4.42
N THR A 86 -4.94 -20.05 -5.42
CA THR A 86 -4.22 -20.02 -6.67
C THR A 86 -4.58 -18.78 -7.49
N PRO A 87 -3.75 -18.36 -8.45
CA PRO A 87 -4.07 -17.27 -9.36
C PRO A 87 -5.39 -17.48 -10.10
N ARG A 88 -5.70 -18.71 -10.50
CA ARG A 88 -6.97 -19.06 -11.15
C ARG A 88 -8.17 -18.92 -10.20
N GLU A 89 -8.08 -19.45 -8.98
CA GLU A 89 -9.12 -19.26 -7.96
C GLU A 89 -9.34 -17.77 -7.65
N ALA A 90 -8.30 -16.95 -7.76
CA ALA A 90 -8.44 -15.49 -7.61
C ALA A 90 -9.28 -14.88 -8.74
N LEU A 91 -9.05 -15.28 -10.00
CA LEU A 91 -9.89 -14.85 -11.12
C LEU A 91 -11.34 -15.32 -10.94
N GLU A 92 -11.55 -16.59 -10.57
CA GLU A 92 -12.89 -17.15 -10.32
C GLU A 92 -13.62 -16.42 -9.18
N THR A 93 -12.88 -16.01 -8.13
CA THR A 93 -13.42 -15.19 -7.04
C THR A 93 -13.88 -13.83 -7.54
N LEU A 94 -13.09 -13.16 -8.39
CA LEU A 94 -13.46 -11.88 -9.00
C LEU A 94 -14.66 -11.98 -9.94
N GLN A 95 -14.91 -13.15 -10.55
CA GLN A 95 -16.12 -13.39 -11.34
C GLN A 95 -17.35 -13.61 -10.47
N LYS A 96 -17.19 -14.35 -9.37
CA LYS A 96 -18.30 -14.85 -8.54
C LYS A 96 -18.82 -13.81 -7.55
N PHE A 97 -17.93 -13.01 -6.97
CA PHE A 97 -18.29 -12.05 -5.93
C PHE A 97 -18.34 -10.63 -6.50
N PRO A 98 -19.19 -9.73 -5.95
CA PRO A 98 -19.36 -8.37 -6.46
C PRO A 98 -18.21 -7.44 -6.03
N VAL A 99 -16.96 -7.90 -6.14
CA VAL A 99 -15.76 -7.11 -5.87
C VAL A 99 -15.64 -6.04 -6.95
N THR A 100 -15.49 -4.79 -6.54
CA THR A 100 -15.33 -3.65 -7.47
C THR A 100 -13.90 -3.15 -7.55
N PHE A 101 -13.12 -3.41 -6.49
CA PHE A 101 -11.73 -2.98 -6.36
C PHE A 101 -10.87 -4.13 -5.82
N ALA A 102 -9.86 -4.56 -6.57
CA ALA A 102 -8.97 -5.65 -6.16
C ALA A 102 -7.57 -5.14 -5.83
N LEU A 103 -7.00 -5.64 -4.73
CA LEU A 103 -5.59 -5.52 -4.40
C LEU A 103 -5.02 -6.92 -4.21
N LEU A 104 -4.24 -7.37 -5.20
CA LEU A 104 -3.50 -8.63 -5.18
C LEU A 104 -2.00 -8.36 -5.32
N LEU A 105 -1.16 -9.29 -4.87
CA LEU A 105 0.29 -9.19 -5.04
C LEU A 105 0.71 -9.25 -6.52
N PRO A 106 1.84 -8.63 -6.92
CA PRO A 106 2.28 -8.65 -8.31
C PRO A 106 2.48 -10.08 -8.84
N SER A 107 3.06 -10.97 -8.03
CA SER A 107 3.18 -12.40 -8.32
C SER A 107 1.85 -13.07 -8.71
N MET A 108 0.73 -12.69 -8.08
CA MET A 108 -0.60 -13.20 -8.44
C MET A 108 -1.03 -12.75 -9.83
N TYR A 109 -0.88 -11.46 -10.16
CA TYR A 109 -1.21 -10.95 -11.50
C TYR A 109 -0.29 -11.51 -12.58
N ILE A 110 1.02 -11.63 -12.31
CA ILE A 110 1.99 -12.21 -13.23
C ILE A 110 1.63 -13.66 -13.56
N SER A 111 1.24 -14.44 -12.55
CA SER A 111 0.85 -15.83 -12.74
C SER A 111 -0.53 -15.94 -13.41
N ALA A 112 -1.51 -15.13 -13.00
CA ALA A 112 -2.82 -15.06 -13.62
C ALA A 112 -2.76 -14.68 -15.11
N ALA A 113 -1.81 -13.82 -15.50
CA ALA A 113 -1.58 -13.46 -16.89
C ALA A 113 -1.09 -14.62 -17.77
N LYS A 114 -0.82 -15.82 -17.23
CA LYS A 114 -0.56 -17.04 -18.00
C LYS A 114 -1.84 -17.80 -18.37
N GLU A 115 -2.95 -17.54 -17.69
CA GLU A 115 -4.26 -18.09 -18.04
C GLU A 115 -4.83 -17.39 -19.29
N ASP A 116 -5.90 -17.95 -19.86
CA ASP A 116 -6.70 -17.29 -20.88
C ASP A 116 -7.66 -16.27 -20.22
N LEU A 117 -7.19 -15.05 -19.99
CA LEU A 117 -7.96 -14.02 -19.28
C LEU A 117 -9.28 -13.68 -19.97
N LYS A 118 -9.39 -13.88 -21.29
CA LYS A 118 -10.63 -13.62 -22.05
C LYS A 118 -11.75 -14.61 -21.73
N SER A 119 -11.42 -15.77 -21.17
CA SER A 119 -12.39 -16.73 -20.68
C SER A 119 -13.05 -16.31 -19.36
N PHE A 120 -12.48 -15.31 -18.69
CA PHE A 120 -13.02 -14.74 -17.46
C PHE A 120 -13.78 -13.44 -17.75
N ASN A 121 -14.95 -13.30 -17.13
CA ASN A 121 -15.77 -12.10 -17.17
C ASN A 121 -15.96 -11.54 -15.75
N PHE A 122 -15.59 -10.28 -15.55
CA PHE A 122 -15.63 -9.60 -14.26
C PHE A 122 -16.73 -8.52 -14.25
N PRO A 123 -17.99 -8.87 -13.93
CA PRO A 123 -19.13 -7.97 -14.16
C PRO A 123 -19.11 -6.69 -13.31
N THR A 124 -18.44 -6.72 -12.15
CA THR A 124 -18.42 -5.61 -11.19
C THR A 124 -17.05 -4.96 -11.03
N LEU A 125 -15.98 -5.63 -11.47
CA LEU A 125 -14.61 -5.19 -11.21
C LEU A 125 -14.27 -3.98 -12.08
N SER A 126 -13.89 -2.88 -11.42
CA SER A 126 -13.60 -1.61 -12.10
C SER A 126 -12.14 -1.17 -11.95
N SER A 127 -11.44 -1.67 -10.93
CA SER A 127 -10.08 -1.24 -10.60
C SER A 127 -9.25 -2.36 -10.00
N CYS A 128 -8.04 -2.52 -10.50
CA CYS A 128 -7.04 -3.44 -9.96
C CYS A 128 -5.79 -2.69 -9.52
N THR A 129 -5.24 -3.07 -8.36
CA THR A 129 -4.00 -2.48 -7.83
C THR A 129 -3.07 -3.55 -7.30
N THR A 130 -1.78 -3.23 -7.29
CA THR A 130 -0.75 -4.13 -6.79
C THR A 130 0.43 -3.36 -6.20
N THR A 131 1.15 -3.96 -5.26
CA THR A 131 2.25 -3.32 -4.54
C THR A 131 3.12 -4.36 -3.83
N GLY A 132 4.32 -3.96 -3.39
CA GLY A 132 5.21 -4.79 -2.57
C GLY A 132 6.25 -5.62 -3.34
N GLU A 133 6.06 -5.85 -4.65
CA GLU A 133 7.02 -6.55 -5.51
C GLU A 133 7.19 -5.80 -6.84
N PRO A 134 8.29 -6.04 -7.59
CA PRO A 134 8.45 -5.49 -8.93
C PRO A 134 7.33 -5.97 -9.87
N MET A 135 6.69 -5.03 -10.56
CA MET A 135 5.62 -5.33 -11.51
C MET A 135 6.05 -5.04 -12.95
N ASN A 136 5.82 -5.99 -13.85
CA ASN A 136 6.17 -5.86 -15.27
C ASN A 136 5.10 -5.08 -16.03
N LYS A 137 5.49 -4.01 -16.74
CA LYS A 137 4.59 -3.21 -17.60
C LYS A 137 3.87 -4.04 -18.65
N LEU A 138 4.52 -5.07 -19.22
CA LEU A 138 3.89 -5.96 -20.21
C LEU A 138 2.72 -6.74 -19.62
N VAL A 139 2.80 -7.13 -18.34
CA VAL A 139 1.70 -7.82 -17.64
C VAL A 139 0.53 -6.86 -17.43
N MET A 140 0.80 -5.61 -17.04
CA MET A 140 -0.24 -4.58 -16.89
C MET A 140 -0.94 -4.27 -18.22
N LEU A 141 -0.17 -4.15 -19.31
CA LEU A 141 -0.71 -3.92 -20.66
C LEU A 141 -1.55 -5.11 -21.13
N LYS A 142 -1.06 -6.34 -20.96
CA LYS A 142 -1.81 -7.56 -21.28
C LYS A 142 -3.12 -7.62 -20.49
N TRP A 143 -3.06 -7.37 -19.17
CA TRP A 143 -4.25 -7.34 -18.32
C TRP A 143 -5.29 -6.35 -18.82
N LYS A 144 -4.88 -5.12 -19.13
CA LYS A 144 -5.79 -4.09 -19.69
C LYS A 144 -6.37 -4.51 -21.03
N GLN A 145 -5.56 -5.09 -21.91
CA GLN A 145 -6.00 -5.51 -23.24
C GLN A 145 -7.00 -6.66 -23.20
N GLU A 146 -6.83 -7.63 -22.29
CA GLU A 146 -7.66 -8.83 -22.25
C GLU A 146 -8.88 -8.72 -21.35
N THR A 147 -8.80 -7.90 -20.29
CA THR A 147 -9.89 -7.72 -19.31
C THR A 147 -10.64 -6.39 -19.45
N GLY A 148 -10.05 -5.41 -20.14
CA GLY A 148 -10.55 -4.04 -20.21
C GLY A 148 -10.29 -3.19 -18.93
N ILE A 149 -9.73 -3.78 -17.88
CA ILE A 149 -9.59 -3.15 -16.55
C ILE A 149 -8.17 -2.64 -16.35
N ASP A 150 -8.00 -1.44 -15.77
CA ASP A 150 -6.67 -0.92 -15.45
C ASP A 150 -6.07 -1.61 -14.23
N LEU A 151 -4.83 -2.08 -14.38
CA LEU A 151 -3.99 -2.58 -13.30
C LEU A 151 -2.94 -1.52 -12.97
N ARG A 152 -2.99 -0.98 -11.76
CA ARG A 152 -2.05 0.04 -11.27
C ARG A 152 -1.08 -0.55 -10.27
N CYS A 153 0.21 -0.29 -10.45
CA CYS A 153 1.23 -0.65 -9.48
C CYS A 153 1.58 0.59 -8.64
N SER A 154 1.60 0.42 -7.33
CA SER A 154 2.10 1.45 -6.41
C SER A 154 3.32 0.96 -5.65
N TYR A 155 4.11 1.92 -5.17
CA TYR A 155 5.27 1.66 -4.32
C TYR A 155 5.01 2.20 -2.92
N GLY A 156 5.49 1.45 -1.91
CA GLY A 156 5.45 1.84 -0.52
C GLY A 156 6.32 0.94 0.34
N GLN A 157 6.65 1.42 1.54
CA GLN A 157 7.38 0.67 2.56
C GLN A 157 6.63 0.78 3.89
N THR A 158 6.96 -0.11 4.83
CA THR A 158 6.37 -0.10 6.18
C THR A 158 6.50 1.28 6.82
N GLU A 159 7.62 1.97 6.62
CA GLU A 159 7.95 3.26 7.22
C GLU A 159 7.18 4.46 6.63
N THR A 160 6.57 4.33 5.46
CA THR A 160 6.11 5.50 4.70
C THR A 160 4.62 5.53 4.47
N ILE A 161 3.89 4.39 4.47
CA ILE A 161 2.43 4.26 4.21
C ILE A 161 1.91 5.17 3.07
N ILE A 162 2.79 5.61 2.20
CA ILE A 162 2.49 6.48 1.08
C ILE A 162 2.40 5.56 -0.11
N ASP A 163 1.25 5.61 -0.77
CA ASP A 163 0.91 4.84 -1.95
C ASP A 163 1.13 5.76 -3.15
N ASP A 164 2.34 5.77 -3.71
CA ASP A 164 2.55 6.59 -4.90
C ASP A 164 1.90 5.91 -6.10
N ASN A 165 0.79 6.48 -6.56
CA ASN A 165 0.07 6.06 -7.76
C ASN A 165 0.75 6.57 -9.04
N ASN A 166 2.07 6.42 -9.11
CA ASN A 166 2.84 6.74 -10.32
C ASN A 166 2.73 8.23 -10.71
N GLN A 167 2.56 9.14 -9.73
CA GLN A 167 2.52 10.57 -10.04
C GLN A 167 3.92 11.02 -10.46
N GLU A 168 3.99 11.79 -11.54
CA GLU A 168 5.25 12.30 -12.08
C GLU A 168 6.14 12.89 -10.98
N VAL A 169 7.34 12.33 -10.85
CA VAL A 169 8.43 12.87 -10.04
C VAL A 169 8.80 14.23 -10.64
N SER A 170 8.19 15.31 -10.15
CA SER A 170 8.61 16.68 -10.52
C SER A 170 9.49 17.27 -9.41
N PRO A 171 10.70 17.78 -9.74
CA PRO A 171 11.64 18.36 -8.80
C PRO A 171 11.03 19.48 -7.92
N GLY A 172 11.55 19.62 -6.69
CA GLY A 172 11.33 20.83 -5.87
C GLY A 172 10.00 20.97 -5.11
N LYS A 173 9.08 20.00 -5.12
CA LYS A 173 7.82 20.06 -4.32
C LYS A 173 7.93 19.28 -3.00
N LEU A 174 7.56 19.93 -1.89
CA LEU A 174 7.57 19.34 -0.53
C LEU A 174 6.65 18.12 -0.40
N GLY A 175 7.10 17.09 0.31
CA GLY A 175 6.32 15.86 0.56
C GLY A 175 6.22 14.91 -0.64
N ARG A 176 7.00 15.14 -1.71
CA ARG A 176 7.15 14.22 -2.84
C ARG A 176 8.35 13.30 -2.69
N VAL A 177 8.25 12.15 -3.35
CA VAL A 177 9.36 11.27 -3.70
C VAL A 177 10.25 12.02 -4.69
N VAL A 178 11.57 12.04 -4.44
CA VAL A 178 12.58 12.59 -5.35
C VAL A 178 13.71 11.59 -5.55
N ILE A 179 14.44 11.73 -6.65
CA ILE A 179 15.64 10.94 -6.94
C ILE A 179 16.86 11.81 -6.63
N VAL A 180 17.79 11.27 -5.85
CA VAL A 180 19.03 11.95 -5.48
C VAL A 180 20.27 11.15 -5.84
N ASP A 181 21.38 11.83 -6.07
CA ASP A 181 22.70 11.22 -6.25
C ASP A 181 23.34 10.81 -4.90
N ASP A 182 24.61 10.41 -4.92
CA ASP A 182 25.36 10.01 -3.72
C ASP A 182 25.68 11.19 -2.78
N ASN A 183 25.54 12.42 -3.25
CA ASN A 183 25.73 13.66 -2.48
C ASN A 183 24.40 14.28 -2.00
N ASP A 184 23.31 13.50 -2.03
CA ASP A 184 21.95 13.91 -1.68
C ASP A 184 21.41 15.09 -2.53
N GLN A 185 21.93 15.28 -3.74
CA GLN A 185 21.45 16.31 -4.69
C GLN A 185 20.38 15.73 -5.61
N GLU A 186 19.29 16.48 -5.81
CA GLU A 186 18.24 16.07 -6.76
C GLU A 186 18.81 15.98 -8.18
N VAL A 187 18.51 14.87 -8.86
CA VAL A 187 18.97 14.63 -10.24
C VAL A 187 17.87 14.90 -11.26
N HIS A 188 18.27 15.07 -12.52
CA HIS A 188 17.34 15.27 -13.62
C HIS A 188 16.56 13.98 -13.97
N PRO A 189 15.33 14.09 -14.54
CA PRO A 189 14.60 12.93 -15.04
C PRO A 189 15.43 12.09 -16.01
N GLY A 190 15.41 10.78 -15.83
CA GLY A 190 16.21 9.82 -16.62
C GLY A 190 17.58 9.47 -16.01
N THR A 191 17.99 10.16 -14.95
CA THR A 191 19.21 9.82 -14.20
C THR A 191 18.90 8.81 -13.09
N LEU A 192 19.74 7.77 -12.97
CA LEU A 192 19.66 6.80 -11.89
C LEU A 192 20.10 7.45 -10.56
N GLY A 193 19.40 7.13 -9.47
CA GLY A 193 19.76 7.58 -8.14
C GLY A 193 18.94 6.89 -7.06
N ARG A 194 19.07 7.36 -5.82
CA ARG A 194 18.34 6.85 -4.66
C ARG A 194 16.97 7.52 -4.56
N VAL A 195 15.95 6.72 -4.31
CA VAL A 195 14.58 7.19 -4.05
C VAL A 195 14.51 7.68 -2.61
N VAL A 196 14.15 8.95 -2.39
CA VAL A 196 14.04 9.55 -1.05
C VAL A 196 12.75 10.34 -0.89
N ILE A 197 12.29 10.50 0.34
CA ILE A 197 11.16 11.38 0.70
C ILE A 197 11.69 12.59 1.45
N ARG A 198 11.33 13.78 0.99
CA ARG A 198 11.71 15.04 1.66
C ARG A 198 10.92 15.19 2.97
N VAL A 199 11.62 15.15 4.11
CA VAL A 199 11.03 15.24 5.46
C VAL A 199 11.35 16.54 6.22
N LYS A 200 12.09 17.46 5.59
CA LYS A 200 12.44 18.78 6.13
C LYS A 200 12.08 19.89 5.12
N PRO A 201 11.69 21.10 5.59
CA PRO A 201 11.52 21.48 7.00
C PRO A 201 10.27 20.85 7.66
N TYR A 202 9.34 20.32 6.86
CA TYR A 202 8.11 19.69 7.34
C TYR A 202 8.11 18.19 7.10
N ARG A 203 7.79 17.40 8.13
CA ARG A 203 7.59 15.95 8.02
C ARG A 203 6.20 15.67 7.44
N PRO A 204 6.08 14.96 6.30
CA PRO A 204 4.77 14.68 5.72
C PRO A 204 3.97 13.71 6.59
N VAL A 205 2.64 13.91 6.61
CA VAL A 205 1.69 12.94 7.22
C VAL A 205 1.75 11.64 6.41
N GLY A 206 1.90 10.51 7.10
CA GLY A 206 2.09 9.18 6.50
C GLY A 206 3.39 8.51 6.94
N MET A 207 4.42 9.32 7.22
CA MET A 207 5.68 8.81 7.76
C MET A 207 5.49 8.19 9.13
N PHE A 208 6.13 7.05 9.39
CA PHE A 208 6.27 6.45 10.72
C PHE A 208 6.82 7.46 11.75
N THR A 209 6.66 7.19 13.03
CA THR A 209 7.19 8.04 14.11
C THR A 209 8.69 7.79 14.26
N CYS A 210 9.07 6.54 14.51
CA CYS A 210 10.45 6.14 14.75
C CYS A 210 10.61 4.61 14.65
N TYR A 211 11.87 4.16 14.63
CA TYR A 211 12.17 2.79 14.96
C TYR A 211 12.20 2.64 16.48
N VAL A 212 11.37 1.76 17.02
CA VAL A 212 11.37 1.45 18.45
C VAL A 212 12.62 0.63 18.74
N VAL A 213 13.62 1.28 19.30
CA VAL A 213 14.74 0.62 19.98
C VAL A 213 14.36 0.47 21.43
N ARG A 214 14.58 -0.73 22.00
CA ARG A 214 14.23 -1.14 23.37
C ARG A 214 14.51 0.01 24.36
N LYS A 215 13.47 0.75 24.74
CA LYS A 215 13.58 1.89 25.66
C LYS A 215 12.64 1.75 26.85
N TYR A 216 12.44 0.53 27.35
CA TYR A 216 11.77 0.30 28.62
C TYR A 216 12.34 -0.95 29.32
N ASN A 217 12.86 -0.75 30.53
CA ASN A 217 12.75 -1.73 31.61
C ASN A 217 11.26 -2.01 31.78
N CYS A 218 10.71 -3.00 31.08
CA CYS A 218 9.32 -3.38 31.23
C CYS A 218 9.18 -4.28 32.47
N ASP A 219 8.80 -3.66 33.58
CA ASP A 219 8.39 -4.31 34.83
C ASP A 219 6.93 -4.79 34.68
N TRP A 220 6.69 -5.76 33.79
CA TRP A 220 5.34 -6.32 33.55
C TRP A 220 4.80 -7.10 34.76
N GLU A 221 5.66 -7.50 35.69
CA GLU A 221 5.30 -8.27 36.89
C GLU A 221 4.58 -7.45 37.96
N LYS A 222 4.55 -6.11 37.85
CA LYS A 222 3.88 -5.24 38.84
C LYS A 222 2.43 -4.87 38.52
N ARG A 223 1.82 -5.49 37.50
CA ARG A 223 0.43 -5.20 37.09
C ARG A 223 -0.45 -6.45 36.94
N ILE A 224 -0.15 -7.52 37.67
CA ILE A 224 -1.07 -8.65 37.87
C ILE A 224 -1.39 -8.74 39.36
#